data_AF-A0A518G4G1-F1
#
_entry.id   AF-A0A518G4G1-F1
#
_cell.length_a   1.000
_cell.length_b   1.000
_cell.length_c   1.000
_cell.angle_alpha   90.00
_cell.angle_beta   90.00
_cell.angle_gamma   90.00
#
_symmetry.space_group_name_H-M   'P 1'
#
loop_
_entity.id
_entity.type
_entity.pdbx_description
1 polymer ?
#
loop_
_entity_poly.entity_id
_entity_poly.type
_entity_poly.pdbx_seq_one_letter_code
_entity_poly.pdbx_strand_id
1 'polypeptide(L)'
;MAVLVSLRSLHRGKIEYDDASPNVPWALNGSPLHTTGDATYARCLTLAGAESLYQNSVASLNVDDGFVAANFATTSSAKQSIIGASHTTSATPSLLEIWIDAGKIRAKLQRNGVLIWQIASTSSAFADGTWRRLAISGGSDGPKMWTNGSETAISYESGTASDTEWFSNLFGVTFPVNRITVGAVRLSGVNVEPFIGKLRHVVISDDVPTSSVMLTDYLDNQQGYDIIPLPGQSNQIIRYGPIDSTLDATDIRIQQWGRFSPNANKIFLAADPLDHIGGTADTVGLGLSIAKEWIRRRLEPGRRVLLVPVAEGNTGFRNDDWNVSYTNNYSGMLTRTQLAMATSNNNRLVGVCWQLGENDAAGNTAQRNAFTAEFREMTAAFRAEFPGESFPVTLGTMPQEWVVTDAGYQIVQDQILAIEDTVPNTILIDLRDLPSEPTELIHYSAASARIAGTRHGAALSLYWEDPGNFTLLQRSTAILKDTSETLPAAIGDIEPSGLTEEQQAVLNQVLNIPRADEELEPGGAVRKVNQRNQFIDETIQKKVS
;
A
#
# COMPACT_ATOMS: atom_id res chain seq x y z
N MET A 1 27.66 40.24 -12.38
CA MET A 1 28.49 40.36 -13.60
C MET A 1 28.33 39.08 -14.39
N ALA A 2 27.55 39.09 -15.48
CA ALA A 2 27.44 37.96 -16.39
C ALA A 2 28.32 38.27 -17.61
N VAL A 3 29.37 37.46 -17.83
CA VAL A 3 30.21 37.56 -19.03
C VAL A 3 29.60 36.63 -20.07
N LEU A 4 29.08 37.22 -21.15
CA LEU A 4 28.65 36.52 -22.34
C LEU A 4 29.90 36.21 -23.18
N VAL A 5 30.29 34.93 -23.31
CA VAL A 5 31.34 34.53 -24.27
C VAL A 5 30.71 33.73 -25.38
N SER A 6 30.64 34.34 -26.56
CA SER A 6 30.35 33.69 -27.84
C SER A 6 31.64 33.05 -28.36
N LEU A 7 31.67 31.74 -28.56
CA LEU A 7 32.72 31.05 -29.31
C LEU A 7 32.14 30.37 -30.55
N ARG A 8 32.45 30.97 -31.71
CA ARG A 8 32.36 30.32 -33.02
C ARG A 8 33.58 29.43 -33.23
N SER A 9 33.36 28.23 -33.76
CA SER A 9 34.29 27.41 -34.56
C SER A 9 35.66 27.08 -33.94
N LEU A 10 35.83 25.83 -33.50
CA LEU A 10 37.14 25.16 -33.49
C LEU A 10 36.99 23.68 -33.87
N HIS A 11 37.69 23.31 -34.94
CA HIS A 11 37.89 21.95 -35.43
C HIS A 11 38.79 21.14 -34.48
N ARG A 12 38.48 19.84 -34.33
CA ARG A 12 39.33 18.73 -33.85
C ARG A 12 40.36 19.09 -32.74
N GLY A 13 39.95 18.96 -31.48
CA GLY A 13 40.86 18.93 -30.34
C GLY A 13 40.32 17.98 -29.25
N LYS A 14 41.17 17.07 -28.78
CA LYS A 14 40.92 16.14 -27.67
C LYS A 14 40.92 16.94 -26.36
N ILE A 15 39.90 16.79 -25.51
CA ILE A 15 39.84 17.41 -24.17
C ILE A 15 40.10 16.32 -23.14
N GLU A 16 41.10 16.53 -22.28
CA GLU A 16 41.41 15.70 -21.11
C GLU A 16 40.79 16.35 -19.87
N TYR A 17 40.24 15.54 -18.95
CA TYR A 17 39.49 15.99 -17.77
C TYR A 17 40.42 16.21 -16.57
N ASP A 18 40.14 17.26 -15.78
CA ASP A 18 40.75 17.53 -14.47
C ASP A 18 39.70 17.35 -13.36
N ASP A 19 40.07 16.66 -12.28
CA ASP A 19 39.19 15.89 -11.39
C ASP A 19 38.69 16.67 -10.15
N ALA A 20 38.35 17.95 -10.28
CA ALA A 20 37.95 18.75 -9.12
C ALA A 20 36.98 19.90 -9.44
N SER A 21 35.67 19.63 -9.52
CA SER A 21 34.59 20.57 -9.18
C SER A 21 33.20 19.91 -9.24
N PRO A 22 32.40 19.87 -8.15
CA PRO A 22 31.02 19.41 -8.23
C PRO A 22 30.05 20.59 -8.48
N ASN A 23 29.07 20.34 -9.35
CA ASN A 23 27.79 21.05 -9.52
C ASN A 23 27.78 22.42 -10.22
N VAL A 24 27.70 22.40 -11.56
CA VAL A 24 26.98 23.43 -12.34
C VAL A 24 26.15 22.72 -13.43
N PRO A 25 24.82 22.93 -13.54
CA PRO A 25 24.04 22.37 -14.65
C PRO A 25 24.18 23.26 -15.89
N TRP A 26 24.57 22.66 -17.02
CA TRP A 26 24.62 23.33 -18.32
C TRP A 26 23.53 22.75 -19.23
N ALA A 27 22.76 23.62 -19.89
CA ALA A 27 21.82 23.23 -20.93
C ALA A 27 22.43 23.55 -22.31
N LEU A 28 22.50 22.54 -23.19
CA LEU A 28 22.88 22.70 -24.60
C LEU A 28 21.66 22.44 -25.46
N ASN A 29 21.39 23.34 -26.41
CA ASN A 29 20.25 23.25 -27.31
C ASN A 29 20.76 23.08 -28.75
N GLY A 30 20.43 21.94 -29.39
CA GLY A 30 20.46 21.73 -30.84
C GLY A 30 21.80 21.34 -31.50
N SER A 31 22.19 20.06 -31.44
CA SER A 31 22.89 19.25 -32.47
C SER A 31 23.24 17.84 -31.92
N PRO A 32 23.49 16.80 -32.77
CA PRO A 32 23.78 15.44 -32.31
C PRO A 32 25.06 15.35 -31.47
N LEU A 33 24.95 14.76 -30.27
CA LEU A 33 26.08 14.52 -29.38
C LEU A 33 26.74 13.18 -29.75
N HIS A 34 27.98 13.22 -30.25
CA HIS A 34 28.85 12.04 -30.31
C HIS A 34 29.80 12.06 -29.12
N THR A 35 29.66 11.13 -28.17
CA THR A 35 30.71 10.84 -27.19
C THR A 35 31.38 9.51 -27.53
N THR A 36 32.70 9.49 -27.44
CA THR A 36 33.52 8.26 -27.41
C THR A 36 34.41 8.37 -26.18
N GLY A 37 34.05 7.66 -25.11
CA GLY A 37 34.78 7.62 -23.83
C GLY A 37 34.00 6.86 -22.75
N ASP A 38 34.70 6.14 -21.90
CA ASP A 38 34.13 5.32 -20.82
C ASP A 38 33.51 6.23 -19.74
N ALA A 39 32.21 6.05 -19.46
CA ALA A 39 31.43 6.94 -18.60
C ALA A 39 31.09 6.26 -17.27
N THR A 40 32.11 5.95 -16.47
CA THR A 40 31.94 5.22 -15.21
C THR A 40 31.31 6.07 -14.08
N TYR A 41 31.08 7.37 -14.28
CA TYR A 41 30.58 8.27 -13.22
C TYR A 41 29.50 9.29 -13.62
N ALA A 42 28.90 9.19 -14.81
CA ALA A 42 27.79 10.08 -15.18
C ALA A 42 26.48 9.61 -14.53
N ARG A 43 25.90 10.40 -13.60
CA ARG A 43 24.68 10.05 -12.85
C ARG A 43 23.38 10.71 -13.34
N CYS A 44 23.41 11.47 -14.44
CA CYS A 44 22.20 11.92 -15.13
C CYS A 44 22.52 12.42 -16.55
N LEU A 45 21.75 11.98 -17.54
CA LEU A 45 21.65 12.61 -18.86
C LEU A 45 20.16 12.68 -19.23
N THR A 46 19.58 13.88 -19.22
CA THR A 46 18.23 14.12 -19.72
C THR A 46 18.35 14.69 -21.13
N LEU A 47 17.79 13.99 -22.12
CA LEU A 47 17.68 14.48 -23.50
C LEU A 47 16.20 14.72 -23.81
N ALA A 48 15.85 15.95 -24.18
CA ALA A 48 14.54 16.29 -24.71
C ALA A 48 14.72 16.63 -26.21
N GLY A 49 14.18 15.79 -27.09
CA GLY A 49 14.20 15.99 -28.54
C GLY A 49 13.68 14.76 -29.29
N ALA A 50 12.80 15.00 -30.28
CA ALA A 50 12.01 13.98 -30.98
C ALA A 50 12.74 13.24 -32.12
N GLU A 51 14.06 13.00 -32.01
CA GLU A 51 14.78 12.24 -33.03
C GLU A 51 15.65 11.12 -32.44
N SER A 52 15.63 10.00 -33.15
CA SER A 52 16.17 8.68 -32.80
C SER A 52 17.56 8.68 -32.15
N LEU A 53 17.70 7.97 -31.03
CA LEU A 53 18.96 7.72 -30.34
C LEU A 53 19.56 6.37 -30.75
N TYR A 54 20.76 6.42 -31.31
CA TYR A 54 21.73 5.32 -31.32
C TYR A 54 22.79 5.65 -30.25
N GLN A 55 22.85 4.95 -29.12
CA GLN A 55 24.14 4.64 -28.45
C GLN A 55 24.08 3.74 -27.21
N ASN A 56 25.20 3.02 -27.05
CA ASN A 56 25.64 2.14 -25.98
C ASN A 56 26.00 2.91 -24.68
N SER A 57 25.37 2.58 -23.54
CA SER A 57 26.01 2.56 -22.22
C SER A 57 25.08 1.90 -21.18
N VAL A 58 25.68 1.23 -20.18
CA VAL A 58 25.09 0.13 -19.40
C VAL A 58 25.02 0.50 -17.92
N ALA A 59 23.85 0.32 -17.29
CA ALA A 59 23.71 0.24 -15.83
C ALA A 59 23.08 -1.11 -15.45
N SER A 60 23.56 -1.74 -14.37
CA SER A 60 23.20 -3.11 -13.99
C SER A 60 22.39 -3.17 -12.69
N LEU A 61 21.31 -3.95 -12.70
CA LEU A 61 20.59 -4.43 -11.51
C LEU A 61 20.54 -5.96 -11.56
N ASN A 62 20.77 -6.61 -10.41
CA ASN A 62 20.89 -8.06 -10.25
C ASN A 62 19.53 -8.67 -9.87
N VAL A 63 19.09 -9.72 -10.58
CA VAL A 63 17.93 -10.53 -10.21
C VAL A 63 18.22 -11.99 -10.60
N ASP A 64 18.18 -12.89 -9.62
CA ASP A 64 18.47 -14.32 -9.81
C ASP A 64 17.20 -15.12 -10.20
N ASP A 65 17.41 -16.24 -10.92
CA ASP A 65 16.50 -17.37 -11.19
C ASP A 65 15.33 -17.23 -12.19
N GLY A 66 15.61 -17.59 -13.46
CA GLY A 66 14.76 -18.48 -14.28
C GLY A 66 13.33 -18.08 -14.69
N PHE A 67 12.82 -16.91 -14.32
CA PHE A 67 11.44 -16.50 -14.64
C PHE A 67 11.36 -15.04 -15.09
N VAL A 68 10.44 -14.75 -16.01
CA VAL A 68 10.07 -13.38 -16.41
C VAL A 68 8.59 -13.17 -16.17
N ALA A 69 8.26 -12.15 -15.37
CA ALA A 69 6.90 -11.75 -15.07
C ALA A 69 6.69 -10.26 -15.36
N ALA A 70 5.50 -9.89 -15.86
CA ALA A 70 5.05 -8.51 -15.95
C ALA A 70 3.54 -8.39 -15.76
N ASN A 71 3.13 -7.19 -15.38
CA ASN A 71 1.75 -6.73 -15.48
C ASN A 71 1.62 -5.83 -16.71
N PHE A 72 0.55 -6.02 -17.49
CA PHE A 72 0.22 -5.15 -18.61
C PHE A 72 -1.29 -4.95 -18.74
N ALA A 73 -1.68 -3.87 -19.41
CA ALA A 73 -3.02 -3.62 -19.94
C ALA A 73 -2.86 -2.95 -21.32
N THR A 74 -3.65 -3.36 -22.31
CA THR A 74 -3.72 -2.67 -23.60
C THR A 74 -5.11 -2.74 -24.17
N THR A 75 -5.53 -1.68 -24.85
CA THR A 75 -6.76 -1.62 -25.65
C THR A 75 -6.49 -1.79 -27.14
N SER A 76 -5.22 -1.91 -27.54
CA SER A 76 -4.81 -2.02 -28.93
C SER A 76 -4.59 -3.47 -29.32
N SER A 77 -5.16 -3.86 -30.47
CA SER A 77 -4.86 -5.14 -31.11
C SER A 77 -3.60 -5.09 -31.99
N ALA A 78 -2.93 -3.95 -32.12
CA ALA A 78 -1.69 -3.84 -32.89
C ALA A 78 -0.50 -4.43 -32.13
N LYS A 79 0.58 -4.77 -32.85
CA LYS A 79 1.81 -5.27 -32.26
C LYS A 79 2.38 -4.27 -31.24
N GLN A 80 2.43 -4.66 -29.96
CA GLN A 80 2.99 -3.86 -28.86
C GLN A 80 3.95 -4.69 -28.02
N SER A 81 5.24 -4.33 -28.03
CA SER A 81 6.24 -4.99 -27.18
C SER A 81 6.00 -4.66 -25.71
N ILE A 82 5.92 -5.69 -24.86
CA ILE A 82 5.67 -5.61 -23.42
C ILE A 82 6.96 -5.76 -22.63
N ILE A 83 7.80 -6.74 -22.97
CA ILE A 83 9.12 -6.96 -22.32
C ILE A 83 10.14 -7.40 -23.37
N GLY A 84 11.35 -6.83 -23.29
CA GLY A 84 12.56 -7.38 -23.88
C GLY A 84 13.53 -7.82 -22.79
N ALA A 85 14.15 -8.99 -22.92
CA ALA A 85 15.31 -9.35 -22.13
C ALA A 85 16.41 -9.81 -23.09
N SER A 86 17.56 -9.14 -23.05
CA SER A 86 18.73 -9.51 -23.84
C SER A 86 19.90 -9.93 -22.95
N HIS A 87 20.49 -11.08 -23.25
CA HIS A 87 21.67 -11.59 -22.57
C HIS A 87 22.86 -11.56 -23.53
N THR A 88 23.94 -10.87 -23.13
CA THR A 88 25.11 -10.56 -23.99
C THR A 88 26.45 -10.88 -23.32
N THR A 89 26.49 -11.69 -22.25
CA THR A 89 27.77 -12.02 -21.58
C THR A 89 28.58 -13.10 -22.31
N SER A 90 28.01 -13.75 -23.33
CA SER A 90 28.72 -14.64 -24.26
C SER A 90 28.76 -14.03 -25.67
N ALA A 91 29.61 -14.55 -26.55
CA ALA A 91 29.68 -14.21 -27.98
C ALA A 91 28.37 -14.51 -28.77
N THR A 92 27.26 -14.73 -28.07
CA THR A 92 26.03 -15.33 -28.53
C THR A 92 24.81 -14.64 -27.89
N PRO A 93 24.31 -13.52 -28.46
CA PRO A 93 23.24 -12.73 -27.85
C PRO A 93 21.91 -13.51 -27.89
N SER A 94 21.24 -13.65 -26.74
CA SER A 94 19.87 -14.19 -26.69
C SER A 94 18.87 -13.09 -26.38
N LEU A 95 17.68 -13.16 -26.97
CA LEU A 95 16.59 -12.20 -26.83
C LEU A 95 15.29 -12.95 -26.51
N LEU A 96 14.70 -12.68 -25.35
CA LEU A 96 13.30 -12.97 -25.07
C LEU A 96 12.49 -11.71 -25.34
N GLU A 97 11.52 -11.77 -26.24
CA GLU A 97 10.57 -10.68 -26.49
C GLU A 97 9.16 -11.18 -26.18
N ILE A 98 8.39 -10.40 -25.43
CA ILE A 98 6.96 -10.64 -25.16
C ILE A 98 6.20 -9.44 -25.70
N TRP A 99 5.12 -9.66 -26.45
CA TRP A 99 4.32 -8.60 -27.06
C TRP A 99 2.85 -9.00 -27.18
N ILE A 100 1.96 -8.04 -27.42
CA ILE A 100 0.57 -8.32 -27.84
C ILE A 100 0.45 -8.06 -29.32
N ASP A 101 -0.19 -8.96 -30.06
CA ASP A 101 -0.54 -8.74 -31.47
C ASP A 101 -1.83 -9.48 -31.82
N ALA A 102 -2.75 -8.81 -32.49
CA ALA A 102 -4.11 -9.26 -32.77
C ALA A 102 -4.87 -9.75 -31.51
N GLY A 103 -4.66 -9.07 -30.38
CA GLY A 103 -5.28 -9.41 -29.09
C GLY A 103 -4.72 -10.67 -28.43
N LYS A 104 -3.67 -11.27 -28.97
CA LYS A 104 -2.97 -12.42 -28.40
C LYS A 104 -1.70 -11.97 -27.69
N ILE A 105 -1.38 -12.61 -26.58
CA ILE A 105 -0.05 -12.50 -25.97
C ILE A 105 0.89 -13.39 -26.77
N ARG A 106 1.98 -12.84 -27.27
CA ARG A 106 3.02 -13.58 -27.96
C ARG A 106 4.33 -13.47 -27.20
N ALA A 107 5.14 -14.50 -27.34
CA ALA A 107 6.49 -14.48 -26.84
C ALA A 107 7.41 -15.21 -27.82
N LYS A 108 8.64 -14.74 -27.96
CA LYS A 108 9.67 -15.42 -28.73
C LYS A 108 10.99 -15.42 -28.01
N LEU A 109 11.73 -16.49 -28.21
CA LEU A 109 13.12 -16.59 -27.81
C LEU A 109 13.99 -16.68 -29.06
N GLN A 110 14.96 -15.78 -29.16
CA GLN A 110 16.02 -15.85 -30.16
C GLN A 110 17.36 -16.10 -29.46
N ARG A 111 18.23 -16.87 -30.10
CA ARG A 111 19.64 -17.07 -29.69
C ARG A 111 20.48 -16.83 -30.93
N ASN A 112 21.40 -15.88 -30.86
CA ASN A 112 22.28 -15.47 -31.97
C ASN A 112 21.52 -14.96 -33.18
N GLY A 113 20.39 -14.29 -32.96
CA GLY A 113 19.48 -13.89 -34.02
C GLY A 113 18.68 -15.05 -34.65
N VAL A 114 18.94 -16.30 -34.24
CA VAL A 114 18.15 -17.47 -34.66
C VAL A 114 16.94 -17.61 -33.75
N LEU A 115 15.75 -17.65 -34.34
CA LEU A 115 14.50 -17.90 -33.63
C LEU A 115 14.47 -19.34 -33.12
N ILE A 116 14.44 -19.51 -31.80
CA ILE A 116 14.36 -20.81 -31.13
C ILE A 116 12.91 -21.26 -31.07
N TRP A 117 12.04 -20.42 -30.50
CA TRP A 117 10.60 -20.63 -30.52
C TRP A 117 9.86 -19.31 -30.54
N GLN A 118 8.62 -19.37 -31.03
CA GLN A 118 7.65 -18.30 -30.95
C GLN A 118 6.30 -18.93 -30.60
N ILE A 119 5.68 -18.41 -29.55
CA ILE A 119 4.40 -18.87 -29.04
C ILE A 119 3.40 -17.73 -29.02
N ALA A 120 2.13 -18.07 -29.13
CA ALA A 120 1.01 -17.15 -28.99
C ALA A 120 -0.07 -17.76 -28.10
N SER A 121 -0.75 -16.95 -27.28
CA SER A 121 -1.97 -17.36 -26.62
C SER A 121 -3.02 -17.73 -27.66
N THR A 122 -3.77 -18.79 -27.40
CA THR A 122 -4.86 -19.22 -28.29
C THR A 122 -6.04 -18.26 -28.25
N SER A 123 -6.31 -17.64 -27.10
CA SER A 123 -7.30 -16.57 -26.94
C SER A 123 -6.80 -15.23 -27.47
N SER A 124 -7.68 -14.48 -28.13
CA SER A 124 -7.46 -13.13 -28.67
C SER A 124 -8.06 -12.02 -27.79
N ALA A 125 -8.46 -12.33 -26.56
CA ALA A 125 -9.16 -11.41 -25.66
C ALA A 125 -8.22 -10.62 -24.72
N PHE A 126 -6.94 -10.49 -25.04
CA PHE A 126 -5.96 -9.82 -24.15
C PHE A 126 -5.76 -8.33 -24.45
N ALA A 127 -6.43 -7.79 -25.47
CA ALA A 127 -6.46 -6.37 -25.80
C ALA A 127 -7.77 -5.68 -25.34
N ASP A 128 -8.17 -5.94 -24.10
CA ASP A 128 -9.44 -5.50 -23.51
C ASP A 128 -9.29 -4.36 -22.49
N GLY A 129 -8.08 -3.82 -22.33
CA GLY A 129 -7.76 -2.83 -21.30
C GLY A 129 -7.70 -3.39 -19.87
N THR A 130 -7.89 -4.69 -19.68
CA THR A 130 -7.86 -5.32 -18.36
C THR A 130 -6.41 -5.59 -17.93
N TRP A 131 -6.08 -5.29 -16.68
CA TRP A 131 -4.79 -5.65 -16.10
C TRP A 131 -4.64 -7.16 -15.97
N ARG A 132 -3.52 -7.69 -16.46
CA ARG A 132 -3.23 -9.12 -16.40
C ARG A 132 -1.82 -9.39 -15.89
N ARG A 133 -1.70 -10.41 -15.03
CA ARG A 133 -0.43 -11.00 -14.61
C ARG A 133 0.00 -12.02 -15.64
N LEU A 134 1.20 -11.90 -16.18
CA LEU A 134 1.78 -12.84 -17.13
C LEU A 134 3.01 -13.51 -16.55
N ALA A 135 3.09 -14.83 -16.69
CA ALA A 135 4.31 -15.61 -16.47
C ALA A 135 4.58 -16.52 -17.67
N ILE A 136 5.86 -16.68 -18.01
CA ILE A 136 6.31 -17.63 -19.03
C ILE A 136 7.44 -18.46 -18.41
N SER A 137 7.37 -19.77 -18.61
CA SER A 137 8.46 -20.69 -18.28
C SER A 137 8.86 -21.47 -19.51
N GLY A 138 10.05 -22.03 -19.51
CA GLY A 138 10.38 -23.19 -20.34
C GLY A 138 10.64 -24.42 -19.47
N GLY A 139 10.62 -25.59 -20.10
CA GLY A 139 10.92 -26.88 -19.49
C GLY A 139 10.92 -27.98 -20.55
N SER A 140 11.10 -29.25 -20.16
CA SER A 140 11.13 -30.38 -21.10
C SER A 140 9.89 -30.51 -21.99
N ASP A 141 8.76 -29.95 -21.53
CA ASP A 141 7.47 -30.00 -22.23
C ASP A 141 7.24 -28.82 -23.17
N GLY A 142 8.26 -27.98 -23.38
CA GLY A 142 8.14 -26.75 -24.14
C GLY A 142 7.89 -25.50 -23.26
N PRO A 143 7.85 -24.31 -23.86
CA PRO A 143 7.38 -23.12 -23.19
C PRO A 143 5.93 -23.26 -22.71
N LYS A 144 5.62 -22.68 -21.55
CA LYS A 144 4.28 -22.54 -20.99
C LYS A 144 4.00 -21.09 -20.65
N MET A 145 2.75 -20.69 -20.72
CA MET A 145 2.29 -19.34 -20.43
C MET A 145 1.19 -19.40 -19.38
N TRP A 146 1.21 -18.50 -18.39
CA TRP A 146 0.13 -18.35 -17.42
C TRP A 146 -0.39 -16.92 -17.45
N THR A 147 -1.71 -16.76 -17.41
CA THR A 147 -2.36 -15.46 -17.24
C THR A 147 -3.24 -15.49 -16.01
N ASN A 148 -3.08 -14.48 -15.14
CA ASN A 148 -3.81 -14.38 -13.87
C ASN A 148 -3.74 -15.67 -13.01
N GLY A 149 -2.61 -16.39 -13.07
CA GLY A 149 -2.36 -17.60 -12.28
C GLY A 149 -2.91 -18.89 -12.87
N SER A 150 -3.58 -18.83 -14.03
CA SER A 150 -4.05 -20.02 -14.76
C SER A 150 -3.21 -20.24 -16.01
N GLU A 151 -2.95 -21.51 -16.35
CA GLU A 151 -2.22 -21.85 -17.57
C GLU A 151 -3.03 -21.42 -18.79
N THR A 152 -2.43 -20.58 -19.62
CA THR A 152 -3.00 -20.09 -20.87
C THR A 152 -2.62 -21.06 -21.96
N ALA A 153 -3.60 -21.63 -22.64
CA ALA A 153 -3.34 -22.45 -23.81
C ALA A 153 -2.59 -21.64 -24.88
N ILE A 154 -1.48 -22.18 -25.36
CA ILE A 154 -0.62 -21.56 -26.38
C ILE A 154 -0.59 -22.37 -27.67
N SER A 155 -0.25 -21.71 -28.77
CA SER A 155 0.11 -22.32 -30.04
C SER A 155 1.53 -21.93 -30.43
N TYR A 156 2.29 -22.86 -30.99
CA TYR A 156 3.60 -22.57 -31.59
C TYR A 156 3.39 -21.92 -32.96
N GLU A 157 3.91 -20.71 -33.13
CA GLU A 157 4.01 -20.05 -34.43
C GLU A 157 5.32 -20.44 -35.13
N SER A 158 6.36 -20.82 -34.36
CA SER A 158 7.61 -21.40 -34.86
C SER A 158 8.35 -22.19 -33.76
N GLY A 159 9.25 -23.09 -34.16
CA GLY A 159 10.01 -23.95 -33.24
C GLY A 159 9.19 -25.15 -32.75
N THR A 160 9.77 -25.97 -31.88
CA THR A 160 9.09 -27.15 -31.31
C THR A 160 9.27 -27.22 -29.79
N ALA A 161 8.46 -28.04 -29.11
CA ALA A 161 8.52 -28.21 -27.66
C ALA A 161 9.88 -28.73 -27.14
N SER A 162 10.73 -29.30 -28.01
CA SER A 162 12.06 -29.80 -27.65
C SER A 162 13.14 -28.73 -27.52
N ASP A 163 12.87 -27.47 -27.90
CA ASP A 163 13.89 -26.41 -28.01
C ASP A 163 13.99 -25.53 -26.74
N THR A 164 14.13 -26.12 -25.55
CA THR A 164 13.93 -25.42 -24.25
C THR A 164 15.13 -25.23 -23.33
N GLU A 165 16.36 -25.34 -23.84
CA GLU A 165 17.63 -25.31 -23.07
C GLU A 165 17.88 -24.12 -22.11
N TRP A 166 17.01 -23.10 -22.04
CA TRP A 166 17.19 -21.92 -21.17
C TRP A 166 16.69 -22.08 -19.73
N PHE A 167 15.85 -23.07 -19.44
CA PHE A 167 15.26 -23.24 -18.12
C PHE A 167 15.71 -24.58 -17.56
N SER A 168 16.63 -24.56 -16.61
CA SER A 168 17.08 -25.79 -15.94
C SER A 168 15.89 -26.47 -15.24
N ASN A 169 15.84 -27.80 -15.39
CA ASN A 169 14.81 -28.73 -14.96
C ASN A 169 14.04 -28.36 -13.67
N LEU A 170 12.76 -27.98 -13.81
CA LEU A 170 11.79 -27.87 -12.72
C LEU A 170 10.76 -29.00 -12.82
N PHE A 171 11.02 -30.15 -12.19
CA PHE A 171 10.06 -31.26 -12.10
C PHE A 171 9.29 -31.23 -10.78
N GLY A 172 7.97 -31.50 -10.83
CA GLY A 172 7.20 -31.99 -9.67
C GLY A 172 6.48 -30.97 -8.78
N VAL A 173 6.34 -29.70 -9.18
CA VAL A 173 5.64 -28.70 -8.35
C VAL A 173 4.16 -28.63 -8.72
N THR A 174 3.28 -29.01 -7.79
CA THR A 174 1.83 -28.78 -7.89
C THR A 174 1.53 -27.44 -7.24
N PHE A 175 1.00 -26.48 -8.00
CA PHE A 175 0.64 -25.16 -7.48
C PHE A 175 -0.80 -25.16 -6.94
N PRO A 176 -1.04 -24.70 -5.70
CA PRO A 176 -2.39 -24.44 -5.23
C PRO A 176 -3.03 -23.32 -6.07
N VAL A 177 -4.29 -23.53 -6.49
CA VAL A 177 -5.13 -22.44 -7.01
C VAL A 177 -5.17 -21.32 -5.97
N ASN A 178 -4.81 -20.10 -6.39
CA ASN A 178 -4.78 -18.84 -5.61
C ASN A 178 -3.43 -18.34 -5.06
N ARG A 179 -2.27 -18.88 -5.47
CA ARG A 179 -0.96 -18.21 -5.24
C ARG A 179 -0.06 -18.27 -6.48
N ILE A 180 0.54 -17.14 -6.87
CA ILE A 180 1.72 -17.11 -7.76
C ILE A 180 2.89 -16.60 -6.94
N THR A 181 3.85 -17.48 -6.70
CA THR A 181 5.15 -17.15 -6.12
C THR A 181 6.03 -16.56 -7.22
N VAL A 182 6.40 -15.29 -7.10
CA VAL A 182 7.50 -14.68 -7.85
C VAL A 182 8.71 -14.69 -6.90
N GLY A 183 9.46 -15.80 -6.92
CA GLY A 183 10.72 -15.97 -6.18
C GLY A 183 10.69 -16.99 -5.01
N ALA A 184 11.66 -17.90 -5.06
CA ALA A 184 12.13 -18.92 -4.10
C ALA A 184 11.47 -20.32 -4.08
N VAL A 185 12.25 -21.31 -4.55
CA VAL A 185 12.23 -22.70 -4.07
C VAL A 185 13.63 -23.04 -3.56
N ARG A 186 13.75 -23.49 -2.30
CA ARG A 186 15.00 -24.01 -1.74
C ARG A 186 15.15 -25.47 -2.13
N LEU A 187 16.18 -25.81 -2.90
CA LEU A 187 16.60 -27.19 -3.10
C LEU A 187 17.77 -27.51 -2.17
N SER A 188 17.59 -28.50 -1.30
CA SER A 188 18.69 -29.13 -0.56
C SER A 188 19.53 -29.95 -1.53
N GLY A 189 20.72 -29.48 -1.90
CA GLY A 189 21.63 -30.24 -2.74
C GLY A 189 22.92 -29.48 -2.99
N VAL A 190 24.04 -30.12 -2.65
CA VAL A 190 25.40 -29.61 -2.78
C VAL A 190 25.75 -29.49 -4.28
N ASN A 191 26.27 -28.33 -4.69
CA ASN A 191 26.81 -27.99 -6.02
C ASN A 191 25.82 -27.70 -7.16
N VAL A 192 25.51 -26.42 -7.36
CA VAL A 192 25.32 -25.84 -8.71
C VAL A 192 25.67 -24.35 -8.67
N GLU A 193 26.54 -23.93 -9.58
CA GLU A 193 26.94 -22.53 -9.82
C GLU A 193 25.70 -21.64 -10.06
N PRO A 194 25.64 -20.41 -9.49
CA PRO A 194 24.51 -19.52 -9.66
C PRO A 194 24.37 -19.02 -11.11
N PHE A 195 23.14 -19.00 -11.61
CA PHE A 195 22.77 -18.39 -12.88
C PHE A 195 22.70 -16.87 -12.71
N ILE A 196 23.55 -16.13 -13.44
CA ILE A 196 23.59 -14.65 -13.44
C ILE A 196 23.01 -14.14 -14.76
N GLY A 197 21.73 -13.76 -14.78
CA GLY A 197 21.06 -13.15 -15.94
C GLY A 197 20.61 -11.71 -15.66
N LYS A 198 20.98 -10.75 -16.54
CA LYS A 198 20.57 -9.33 -16.44
C LYS A 198 19.32 -9.05 -17.28
N LEU A 199 18.32 -8.37 -16.73
CA LEU A 199 17.27 -7.68 -17.51
C LEU A 199 17.85 -6.37 -18.06
N ARG A 200 18.20 -6.33 -19.35
CA ARG A 200 18.90 -5.18 -19.96
C ARG A 200 18.01 -4.14 -20.64
N HIS A 201 16.78 -4.45 -21.08
CA HIS A 201 16.00 -3.51 -21.91
C HIS A 201 14.48 -3.75 -21.82
N VAL A 202 13.74 -2.94 -21.05
CA VAL A 202 12.29 -2.78 -21.33
C VAL A 202 12.17 -1.75 -22.45
N VAL A 203 11.97 -2.23 -23.68
CA VAL A 203 11.62 -1.35 -24.82
C VAL A 203 10.12 -1.12 -24.76
N ILE A 204 9.71 0.04 -24.27
CA ILE A 204 8.36 0.57 -24.46
C ILE A 204 8.44 1.34 -25.79
N SER A 205 7.60 1.02 -26.78
CA SER A 205 7.61 1.78 -28.04
C SER A 205 6.97 3.14 -27.84
N ASP A 206 7.60 4.20 -28.35
CA ASP A 206 7.19 5.60 -28.18
C ASP A 206 5.88 5.99 -28.91
N ASP A 207 5.27 5.08 -29.66
CA ASP A 207 4.17 5.39 -30.58
C ASP A 207 2.76 5.36 -29.96
N VAL A 208 2.57 5.02 -28.67
CA VAL A 208 1.22 5.08 -28.03
C VAL A 208 1.29 5.40 -26.52
N PRO A 209 0.49 6.34 -25.99
CA PRO A 209 0.56 6.79 -24.59
C PRO A 209 -0.06 5.85 -23.52
N THR A 210 -0.22 4.54 -23.76
CA THR A 210 -0.99 3.68 -22.83
C THR A 210 -0.36 2.35 -22.37
N SER A 211 0.87 2.03 -22.75
CA SER A 211 1.56 0.84 -22.22
C SER A 211 2.36 1.18 -20.97
N SER A 212 1.81 0.91 -19.79
CA SER A 212 2.55 0.95 -18.51
C SER A 212 3.02 -0.45 -18.13
N VAL A 213 4.32 -0.70 -18.28
CA VAL A 213 4.98 -1.88 -17.71
C VAL A 213 5.27 -1.56 -16.25
N MET A 214 4.50 -2.12 -15.32
CA MET A 214 4.88 -2.07 -13.90
C MET A 214 6.01 -3.07 -13.65
N LEU A 215 7.24 -2.65 -13.93
CA LEU A 215 8.32 -3.00 -13.03
C LEU A 215 7.90 -2.43 -11.67
N THR A 216 8.04 -3.17 -10.56
CA THR A 216 8.03 -2.54 -9.23
C THR A 216 9.21 -1.61 -9.20
N ASP A 217 8.95 -0.40 -9.68
CA ASP A 217 9.98 0.51 -10.10
C ASP A 217 10.55 1.12 -8.85
N TYR A 218 11.80 0.73 -8.56
CA TYR A 218 12.62 1.36 -7.54
C TYR A 218 12.75 2.87 -7.79
N LEU A 219 12.44 3.34 -9.01
CA LEU A 219 12.46 4.76 -9.39
C LEU A 219 11.16 5.51 -9.09
N ASP A 220 10.07 4.85 -8.72
CA ASP A 220 8.75 5.49 -8.69
C ASP A 220 8.35 6.03 -7.30
N ASN A 221 9.22 5.88 -6.30
CA ASN A 221 9.04 6.54 -5.01
C ASN A 221 10.07 7.63 -4.73
N GLN A 222 10.47 8.39 -5.77
CA GLN A 222 11.27 9.60 -5.55
C GLN A 222 10.60 10.56 -4.57
N GLN A 223 9.27 10.54 -4.45
CA GLN A 223 8.55 11.37 -3.49
C GLN A 223 8.53 10.82 -2.06
N GLY A 224 8.86 9.55 -1.82
CA GLY A 224 8.87 8.96 -0.48
C GLY A 224 7.50 8.47 0.01
N TYR A 225 7.52 7.76 1.14
CA TYR A 225 6.36 7.14 1.76
C TYR A 225 5.69 8.03 2.82
N ASP A 226 4.38 7.89 2.94
CA ASP A 226 3.61 8.25 4.13
C ASP A 226 3.62 7.05 5.07
N ILE A 227 4.40 7.14 6.15
CA ILE A 227 4.64 6.02 7.05
C ILE A 227 3.61 6.03 8.18
N ILE A 228 2.98 4.87 8.41
CA ILE A 228 1.97 4.68 9.46
C ILE A 228 2.32 3.43 10.29
N PRO A 229 2.90 3.59 11.49
CA PRO A 229 3.04 2.50 12.44
C PRO A 229 1.70 1.99 12.96
N LEU A 230 1.61 0.67 13.09
CA LEU A 230 0.41 -0.06 13.54
C LEU A 230 0.71 -0.88 14.83
N PRO A 231 0.94 -0.21 15.97
CA PRO A 231 1.11 -0.84 17.28
C PRO A 231 -0.21 -1.22 17.95
N GLY A 232 -0.10 -2.00 19.03
CA GLY A 232 -1.25 -2.46 19.80
C GLY A 232 -1.27 -3.98 19.95
N GLN A 233 -2.46 -4.53 20.18
CA GLN A 233 -2.64 -5.95 20.44
C GLN A 233 -3.54 -6.64 19.42
N SER A 234 -4.28 -7.67 19.84
CA SER A 234 -5.01 -8.55 18.95
C SER A 234 -6.11 -7.86 18.14
N ASN A 235 -6.69 -6.75 18.60
CA ASN A 235 -7.63 -5.95 17.80
C ASN A 235 -6.93 -5.01 16.79
N GLN A 236 -5.62 -4.82 16.86
CA GLN A 236 -4.85 -4.17 15.78
C GLN A 236 -4.56 -5.17 14.65
N ILE A 237 -4.20 -6.40 15.03
CA ILE A 237 -3.91 -7.52 14.12
C ILE A 237 -5.20 -8.03 13.47
N ILE A 238 -6.21 -8.18 14.32
CA ILE A 238 -7.51 -8.81 14.13
C ILE A 238 -7.40 -10.30 13.81
N ARG A 239 -8.15 -11.10 14.57
CA ARG A 239 -8.10 -12.58 14.56
C ARG A 239 -9.17 -13.24 13.70
N TYR A 240 -9.95 -12.45 12.98
CA TYR A 240 -11.13 -12.92 12.25
C TYR A 240 -11.14 -12.47 10.79
N GLY A 241 -11.77 -13.29 9.97
CA GLY A 241 -12.02 -13.08 8.55
C GLY A 241 -13.46 -13.45 8.20
N PRO A 242 -13.73 -13.87 6.95
CA PRO A 242 -12.76 -14.08 5.89
C PRO A 242 -12.24 -12.78 5.28
N ILE A 243 -11.09 -12.87 4.62
CA ILE A 243 -10.62 -11.85 3.68
C ILE A 243 -11.59 -11.81 2.50
N ASP A 244 -12.07 -10.63 2.16
CA ASP A 244 -12.91 -10.37 1.01
C ASP A 244 -12.04 -9.87 -0.15
N SER A 245 -12.08 -10.57 -1.29
CA SER A 245 -11.22 -10.26 -2.44
C SER A 245 -11.45 -8.88 -3.05
N THR A 246 -12.60 -8.25 -2.78
CA THR A 246 -12.96 -6.92 -3.27
C THR A 246 -12.68 -5.86 -2.21
N LEU A 247 -13.15 -6.06 -0.98
CA LEU A 247 -12.99 -5.07 0.10
C LEU A 247 -11.55 -5.00 0.61
N ASP A 248 -10.83 -6.11 0.62
CA ASP A 248 -9.45 -6.21 1.13
C ASP A 248 -8.42 -6.35 0.00
N ALA A 249 -8.84 -6.05 -1.24
CA ALA A 249 -7.96 -6.02 -2.39
C ALA A 249 -6.71 -5.15 -2.12
N THR A 250 -5.53 -5.67 -2.46
CA THR A 250 -4.27 -4.94 -2.37
C THR A 250 -4.26 -3.74 -3.33
N ASP A 251 -3.63 -2.63 -2.93
CA ASP A 251 -3.37 -1.48 -3.80
C ASP A 251 -1.87 -1.29 -3.94
N ILE A 252 -1.37 -1.09 -5.16
CA ILE A 252 0.06 -0.92 -5.45
C ILE A 252 0.70 0.27 -4.72
N ARG A 253 -0.12 1.24 -4.28
CA ARG A 253 0.29 2.39 -3.47
C ARG A 253 0.40 2.06 -1.98
N ILE A 254 -0.05 0.90 -1.53
CA ILE A 254 0.01 0.47 -0.13
C ILE A 254 1.06 -0.63 0.00
N GLN A 255 2.09 -0.34 0.76
CA GLN A 255 3.19 -1.26 1.04
C GLN A 255 3.33 -1.46 2.54
N GLN A 256 4.04 -2.51 2.94
CA GLN A 256 4.35 -2.77 4.33
C GLN A 256 5.84 -3.01 4.54
N TRP A 257 6.34 -2.62 5.71
CA TRP A 257 7.67 -2.96 6.17
C TRP A 257 7.67 -4.37 6.75
N GLY A 258 8.30 -5.32 6.07
CA GLY A 258 8.25 -6.73 6.44
C GLY A 258 8.91 -7.05 7.76
N ARG A 259 8.29 -7.99 8.48
CA ARG A 259 8.75 -8.45 9.79
C ARG A 259 9.42 -9.80 9.71
N PHE A 260 8.88 -10.71 8.92
CA PHE A 260 9.31 -12.10 8.90
C PHE A 260 10.06 -12.47 7.62
N SER A 261 10.91 -13.48 7.71
CA SER A 261 11.56 -14.06 6.52
C SER A 261 10.50 -14.56 5.52
N PRO A 262 10.64 -14.31 4.21
CA PRO A 262 11.82 -13.76 3.51
C PRO A 262 11.83 -12.22 3.37
N ASN A 263 10.80 -11.55 3.89
CA ASN A 263 10.57 -10.11 3.72
C ASN A 263 11.06 -9.25 4.88
N ALA A 264 11.73 -9.83 5.88
CA ALA A 264 12.23 -9.12 7.04
C ALA A 264 13.08 -7.92 6.61
N ASN A 265 12.70 -6.73 7.10
CA ASN A 265 13.35 -5.45 6.79
C ASN A 265 13.34 -5.10 5.29
N LYS A 266 12.31 -5.51 4.56
CA LYS A 266 12.07 -5.15 3.16
C LYS A 266 10.70 -4.51 3.00
N ILE A 267 10.59 -3.60 2.05
CA ILE A 267 9.31 -3.06 1.62
C ILE A 267 8.72 -3.99 0.57
N PHE A 268 7.45 -4.38 0.75
CA PHE A 268 6.71 -5.16 -0.23
C PHE A 268 5.22 -4.79 -0.21
N LEU A 269 4.46 -5.27 -1.20
CA LEU A 269 3.02 -5.00 -1.32
C LEU A 269 2.29 -5.41 -0.03
N ALA A 270 1.48 -4.52 0.52
CA ALA A 270 0.67 -4.83 1.68
C ALA A 270 -0.51 -5.71 1.27
N ALA A 271 -0.76 -6.76 2.05
CA ALA A 271 -1.91 -7.66 1.92
C ALA A 271 -2.25 -8.18 3.31
N ASP A 272 -3.54 -8.35 3.60
CA ASP A 272 -3.97 -9.00 4.83
C ASP A 272 -3.71 -10.52 4.79
N PRO A 273 -3.37 -11.14 5.94
CA PRO A 273 -2.98 -10.48 7.19
C PRO A 273 -1.63 -9.76 7.03
N LEU A 274 -1.51 -8.56 7.62
CA LEU A 274 -0.23 -7.83 7.69
C LEU A 274 0.78 -8.56 8.59
N ASP A 275 2.06 -8.21 8.45
CA ASP A 275 3.24 -8.83 9.11
C ASP A 275 3.35 -8.55 10.64
N HIS A 276 2.23 -8.54 11.37
CA HIS A 276 2.18 -8.43 12.83
C HIS A 276 2.63 -9.74 13.53
N ILE A 277 3.03 -9.66 14.82
CA ILE A 277 3.28 -10.90 15.58
C ILE A 277 1.94 -11.57 15.89
N GLY A 278 1.81 -12.83 15.49
CA GLY A 278 0.62 -13.63 15.74
C GLY A 278 -0.52 -13.38 14.74
N GLY A 279 -0.21 -12.78 13.58
CA GLY A 279 -1.11 -12.77 12.43
C GLY A 279 -1.40 -14.20 11.97
N THR A 280 -2.65 -14.47 11.61
CA THR A 280 -3.13 -15.78 11.17
C THR A 280 -3.67 -15.68 9.75
N ALA A 281 -3.55 -16.76 8.97
CA ALA A 281 -4.07 -16.77 7.60
C ALA A 281 -5.58 -16.47 7.58
N ASP A 282 -6.02 -15.77 6.53
CA ASP A 282 -7.43 -15.42 6.30
C ASP A 282 -8.04 -14.52 7.39
N THR A 283 -7.28 -13.58 7.96
CA THR A 283 -7.80 -12.56 8.88
C THR A 283 -7.58 -11.14 8.35
N VAL A 284 -8.46 -10.22 8.73
CA VAL A 284 -8.55 -8.86 8.20
C VAL A 284 -8.20 -7.84 9.28
N GLY A 285 -7.03 -7.21 9.16
CA GLY A 285 -6.59 -6.16 10.08
C GLY A 285 -7.17 -4.78 9.78
N LEU A 286 -6.86 -3.82 10.65
CA LEU A 286 -7.23 -2.41 10.44
C LEU A 286 -6.41 -1.75 9.32
N GLY A 287 -5.18 -2.23 9.10
CA GLY A 287 -4.13 -1.50 8.39
C GLY A 287 -4.43 -1.18 6.93
N LEU A 288 -4.98 -2.13 6.16
CA LEU A 288 -5.34 -1.87 4.76
C LEU A 288 -6.47 -0.82 4.65
N SER A 289 -7.46 -0.88 5.54
CA SER A 289 -8.57 0.08 5.55
C SER A 289 -8.11 1.48 5.96
N ILE A 290 -7.19 1.59 6.93
CA ILE A 290 -6.51 2.84 7.28
C ILE A 290 -5.82 3.44 6.06
N ALA A 291 -4.99 2.65 5.37
CA ALA A 291 -4.22 3.12 4.22
C ALA A 291 -5.10 3.52 3.03
N LYS A 292 -6.16 2.75 2.73
CA LYS A 292 -7.12 3.08 1.68
C LYS A 292 -7.82 4.41 1.95
N GLU A 293 -8.21 4.65 3.19
CA GLU A 293 -8.85 5.90 3.57
C GLU A 293 -7.88 7.09 3.53
N TRP A 294 -6.64 6.90 3.98
CA TRP A 294 -5.58 7.92 3.83
C TRP A 294 -5.31 8.27 2.37
N ILE A 295 -5.22 7.25 1.50
CA ILE A 295 -5.08 7.44 0.05
C ILE A 295 -6.22 8.27 -0.51
N ARG A 296 -7.46 7.94 -0.13
CA ARG A 296 -8.65 8.60 -0.65
C ARG A 296 -8.69 10.08 -0.28
N ARG A 297 -8.21 10.45 0.90
CA ARG A 297 -8.34 11.82 1.44
C ARG A 297 -7.11 12.69 1.30
N ARG A 298 -5.90 12.12 1.38
CA ARG A 298 -4.69 12.92 1.67
C ARG A 298 -3.44 12.56 0.88
N LEU A 299 -3.31 11.34 0.37
CA LEU A 299 -2.06 10.94 -0.30
C LEU A 299 -1.80 11.80 -1.55
N GLU A 300 -0.64 12.44 -1.58
CA GLU A 300 -0.24 13.29 -2.69
C GLU A 300 0.12 12.45 -3.94
N PRO A 301 -0.09 12.97 -5.15
CA PRO A 301 0.25 12.26 -6.38
C PRO A 301 1.72 11.84 -6.43
N GLY A 302 2.00 10.56 -6.63
CA GLY A 302 3.35 10.00 -6.71
C GLY A 302 3.94 9.54 -5.37
N ARG A 303 3.27 9.79 -4.25
CA ARG A 303 3.59 9.18 -2.96
C ARG A 303 2.96 7.80 -2.83
N ARG A 304 3.40 7.05 -1.81
CA ARG A 304 2.84 5.75 -1.42
C ARG A 304 2.68 5.69 0.09
N VAL A 305 1.84 4.78 0.59
CA VAL A 305 1.71 4.50 2.02
C VAL A 305 2.61 3.33 2.39
N LEU A 306 3.37 3.46 3.48
CA LEU A 306 4.15 2.38 4.07
C LEU A 306 3.64 2.07 5.47
N LEU A 307 2.94 0.96 5.61
CA LEU A 307 2.48 0.43 6.88
C LEU A 307 3.64 -0.22 7.63
N VAL A 308 3.76 0.02 8.93
CA VAL A 308 4.76 -0.64 9.79
C VAL A 308 4.03 -1.52 10.82
N PRO A 309 3.74 -2.80 10.47
CA PRO A 309 3.01 -3.70 11.36
C PRO A 309 3.90 -4.10 12.54
N VAL A 310 3.45 -3.74 13.75
CA VAL A 310 4.24 -3.98 14.98
C VAL A 310 3.43 -4.54 16.16
N ALA A 311 2.10 -4.57 16.07
CA ALA A 311 1.24 -5.20 17.08
C ALA A 311 1.55 -6.67 17.39
N GLU A 312 1.19 -7.08 18.61
CA GLU A 312 1.31 -8.43 19.15
C GLU A 312 0.16 -8.72 20.13
N GLY A 313 -0.56 -9.83 19.95
CA GLY A 313 -1.70 -10.17 20.80
C GLY A 313 -1.32 -10.42 22.26
N ASN A 314 -2.25 -10.15 23.19
CA ASN A 314 -2.05 -10.33 24.63
C ASN A 314 -0.92 -9.47 25.23
N THR A 315 -0.68 -8.29 24.65
CA THR A 315 0.32 -7.34 25.13
C THR A 315 -0.33 -6.11 25.74
N GLY A 316 0.35 -5.46 26.69
CA GLY A 316 -0.15 -4.27 27.38
C GLY A 316 0.93 -3.62 28.25
N PHE A 317 0.64 -2.46 28.81
CA PHE A 317 1.55 -1.79 29.74
C PHE A 317 1.73 -2.58 31.04
N ARG A 318 0.69 -3.25 31.53
CA ARG A 318 0.76 -4.05 32.76
C ARG A 318 1.83 -5.15 32.76
N ASN A 319 2.27 -5.58 31.56
CA ASN A 319 3.24 -6.64 31.33
C ASN A 319 4.62 -6.09 30.88
N ASP A 320 4.81 -4.77 30.88
CA ASP A 320 6.03 -4.11 30.39
C ASP A 320 6.25 -4.28 28.87
N ASP A 321 5.20 -4.57 28.09
CA ASP A 321 5.35 -4.80 26.63
C ASP A 321 5.50 -3.48 25.86
N TRP A 322 4.77 -2.45 26.27
CA TRP A 322 4.69 -1.15 25.58
C TRP A 322 5.29 0.01 26.37
N ASN A 323 5.79 -0.23 27.57
CA ASN A 323 6.49 0.76 28.38
C ASN A 323 7.83 1.14 27.72
N VAL A 324 8.40 2.27 28.11
CA VAL A 324 9.66 2.74 27.52
C VAL A 324 10.84 1.89 28.05
N SER A 325 11.19 0.85 27.29
CA SER A 325 12.28 -0.07 27.60
C SER A 325 12.94 -0.55 26.31
N TYR A 326 14.18 -1.03 26.40
CA TYR A 326 14.99 -1.40 25.23
C TYR A 326 14.67 -2.80 24.67
N THR A 327 13.94 -3.64 25.41
CA THR A 327 13.82 -5.08 25.10
C THR A 327 12.38 -5.56 24.86
N ASN A 328 11.44 -4.65 24.58
CA ASN A 328 10.01 -4.97 24.47
C ASN A 328 9.41 -4.51 23.13
N ASN A 329 8.08 -4.49 23.02
CA ASN A 329 7.39 -4.11 21.79
C ASN A 329 7.51 -2.63 21.46
N TYR A 330 7.68 -1.76 22.46
CA TYR A 330 8.02 -0.35 22.22
C TYR A 330 9.33 -0.21 21.44
N SER A 331 10.43 -0.86 21.88
CA SER A 331 11.71 -0.76 21.16
C SER A 331 11.64 -1.41 19.76
N GLY A 332 10.85 -2.47 19.62
CA GLY A 332 10.53 -3.07 18.32
C GLY A 332 9.81 -2.11 17.38
N MET A 333 8.80 -1.38 17.86
CA MET A 333 8.09 -0.34 17.11
C MET A 333 9.03 0.78 16.69
N LEU A 334 9.82 1.29 17.63
CA LEU A 334 10.78 2.37 17.38
C LEU A 334 11.79 1.99 16.29
N THR A 335 12.47 0.86 16.48
CA THR A 335 13.50 0.39 15.56
C THR A 335 12.94 0.21 14.16
N ARG A 336 11.77 -0.42 14.03
CA ARG A 336 11.15 -0.70 12.72
C ARG A 336 10.68 0.57 12.03
N THR A 337 10.14 1.53 12.79
CA THR A 337 9.74 2.82 12.23
C THR A 337 10.94 3.63 11.77
N GLN A 338 12.03 3.68 12.55
CA GLN A 338 13.28 4.34 12.16
C GLN A 338 13.88 3.72 10.89
N LEU A 339 13.90 2.38 10.79
CA LEU A 339 14.37 1.69 9.58
C LEU A 339 13.49 2.00 8.36
N ALA A 340 12.16 2.02 8.53
CA ALA A 340 11.24 2.39 7.46
C ALA A 340 11.46 3.84 7.00
N MET A 341 11.59 4.80 7.95
CA MET A 341 11.91 6.20 7.65
C MET A 341 13.24 6.34 6.90
N ALA A 342 14.28 5.58 7.29
CA ALA A 342 15.61 5.64 6.70
C ALA A 342 15.69 5.15 5.23
N THR A 343 14.63 4.55 4.68
CA THR A 343 14.62 4.07 3.29
C THR A 343 14.61 5.21 2.27
N SER A 344 14.19 6.42 2.64
CA SER A 344 14.23 7.61 1.81
C SER A 344 14.15 8.87 2.67
N ASN A 345 14.93 9.89 2.32
CA ASN A 345 14.88 11.21 2.98
C ASN A 345 13.56 11.97 2.74
N ASN A 346 12.72 11.49 1.81
CA ASN A 346 11.41 12.08 1.52
C ASN A 346 10.25 11.34 2.21
N ASN A 347 10.56 10.31 3.01
CA ASN A 347 9.58 9.69 3.88
C ASN A 347 9.12 10.67 4.95
N ARG A 348 7.85 10.59 5.33
CA ARG A 348 7.29 11.36 6.45
C ARG A 348 6.47 10.44 7.35
N LEU A 349 6.55 10.67 8.65
CA LEU A 349 5.75 9.96 9.63
C LEU A 349 4.40 10.69 9.76
N VAL A 350 3.35 10.16 9.12
CA VAL A 350 2.08 10.89 9.05
C VAL A 350 1.20 10.65 10.28
N GLY A 351 1.41 9.57 11.03
CA GLY A 351 0.72 9.28 12.28
C GLY A 351 0.86 7.84 12.72
N VAL A 352 0.36 7.56 13.92
CA VAL A 352 0.34 6.22 14.52
C VAL A 352 -1.11 5.81 14.73
N CYS A 353 -1.46 4.57 14.37
CA CYS A 353 -2.80 4.03 14.61
C CYS A 353 -2.72 2.85 15.58
N TRP A 354 -3.36 3.01 16.74
CA TRP A 354 -3.18 2.13 17.89
C TRP A 354 -4.51 1.50 18.33
N GLN A 355 -4.48 0.20 18.64
CA GLN A 355 -5.59 -0.52 19.26
C GLN A 355 -5.09 -1.38 20.43
N LEU A 356 -5.42 -0.98 21.67
CA LEU A 356 -4.91 -1.58 22.92
C LEU A 356 -5.88 -1.39 24.09
N GLY A 357 -5.67 -2.17 25.17
CA GLY A 357 -6.27 -1.95 26.49
C GLY A 357 -6.81 -3.24 27.13
N GLU A 358 -7.10 -4.25 26.32
CA GLU A 358 -7.77 -5.46 26.81
C GLU A 358 -6.86 -6.26 27.74
N ASN A 359 -5.56 -6.31 27.46
CA ASN A 359 -4.62 -6.93 28.39
C ASN A 359 -4.48 -6.08 29.67
N ASP A 360 -4.42 -4.75 29.60
CA ASP A 360 -4.27 -3.90 30.79
C ASP A 360 -5.42 -4.06 31.80
N ALA A 361 -6.63 -4.34 31.31
CA ALA A 361 -7.81 -4.58 32.13
C ALA A 361 -7.69 -5.76 33.11
N ALA A 362 -6.89 -6.79 32.80
CA ALA A 362 -6.70 -7.92 33.71
C ALA A 362 -5.57 -7.71 34.75
N GLY A 363 -4.96 -6.52 34.80
CA GLY A 363 -4.08 -6.11 35.91
C GLY A 363 -4.83 -5.86 37.23
N ASN A 364 -4.11 -5.55 38.30
CA ASN A 364 -4.72 -5.06 39.55
C ASN A 364 -5.22 -3.61 39.41
N THR A 365 -5.97 -3.08 40.39
CA THR A 365 -6.53 -1.72 40.34
C THR A 365 -5.48 -0.63 40.06
N ALA A 366 -4.28 -0.73 40.64
CA ALA A 366 -3.23 0.26 40.42
C ALA A 366 -2.70 0.20 38.99
N GLN A 367 -2.49 -1.00 38.44
CA GLN A 367 -2.07 -1.20 37.05
C GLN A 367 -3.12 -0.69 36.07
N ARG A 368 -4.41 -1.00 36.29
CA ARG A 368 -5.49 -0.50 35.44
C ARG A 368 -5.50 1.03 35.40
N ASN A 369 -5.39 1.68 36.57
CA ASN A 369 -5.38 3.13 36.69
C ASN A 369 -4.10 3.81 36.18
N ALA A 370 -3.06 3.04 35.83
CA ALA A 370 -1.81 3.57 35.29
C ALA A 370 -1.84 3.76 33.76
N PHE A 371 -2.81 3.16 33.07
CA PHE A 371 -2.88 3.10 31.60
C PHE A 371 -2.66 4.46 30.92
N THR A 372 -3.40 5.51 31.31
CA THR A 372 -3.24 6.85 30.69
C THR A 372 -1.85 7.43 30.91
N ALA A 373 -1.24 7.22 32.08
CA ALA A 373 0.08 7.74 32.38
C ALA A 373 1.16 7.01 31.56
N GLU A 374 1.07 5.68 31.47
CA GLU A 374 2.01 4.85 30.70
C GLU A 374 1.88 5.10 29.20
N PHE A 375 0.65 5.23 28.68
CA PHE A 375 0.41 5.62 27.29
C PHE A 375 0.98 7.00 26.96
N ARG A 376 0.82 7.97 27.88
CA ARG A 376 1.41 9.31 27.74
C ARG A 376 2.92 9.26 27.70
N GLU A 377 3.54 8.52 28.61
CA GLU A 377 4.99 8.36 28.67
C GLU A 377 5.53 7.73 27.39
N MET A 378 4.93 6.62 26.95
CA MET A 378 5.31 5.92 25.73
C MET A 378 5.16 6.81 24.48
N THR A 379 4.03 7.49 24.31
CA THR A 379 3.82 8.36 23.15
C THR A 379 4.74 9.58 23.15
N ALA A 380 5.04 10.15 24.33
CA ALA A 380 6.01 11.23 24.46
C ALA A 380 7.43 10.76 24.11
N ALA A 381 7.84 9.59 24.59
CA ALA A 381 9.14 9.01 24.26
C ALA A 381 9.26 8.69 22.76
N PHE A 382 8.22 8.11 22.15
CA PHE A 382 8.22 7.83 20.72
C PHE A 382 8.35 9.10 19.88
N ARG A 383 7.62 10.17 20.22
CA ARG A 383 7.72 11.46 19.52
C ARG A 383 9.10 12.11 19.67
N ALA A 384 9.75 11.95 20.82
CA ALA A 384 11.09 12.49 21.05
C ALA A 384 12.15 11.90 20.10
N GLU A 385 11.92 10.69 19.58
CA GLU A 385 12.79 10.02 18.61
C GLU A 385 12.60 10.54 17.17
N PHE A 386 11.58 11.35 16.92
CA PHE A 386 11.29 11.97 15.63
C PHE A 386 11.09 13.49 15.77
N PRO A 387 12.09 14.26 16.24
CA PRO A 387 11.93 15.66 16.62
C PRO A 387 11.60 16.62 15.46
N GLY A 388 11.73 16.17 14.21
CA GLY A 388 11.33 16.93 13.01
C GLY A 388 9.91 16.63 12.51
N GLU A 389 9.22 15.67 13.13
CA GLU A 389 7.90 15.20 12.73
C GLU A 389 6.85 15.66 13.76
N SER A 390 5.68 16.10 13.30
CA SER A 390 4.54 16.41 14.17
C SER A 390 3.36 15.57 13.71
N PHE A 391 3.07 14.50 14.43
CA PHE A 391 2.10 13.51 13.98
C PHE A 391 1.13 13.10 15.09
N PRO A 392 -0.15 12.84 14.76
CA PRO A 392 -1.14 12.43 15.72
C PRO A 392 -0.99 10.94 16.04
N VAL A 393 -1.46 10.55 17.22
CA VAL A 393 -1.68 9.15 17.58
C VAL A 393 -3.19 8.93 17.65
N THR A 394 -3.73 8.00 16.89
CA THR A 394 -5.14 7.59 17.01
C THR A 394 -5.23 6.37 17.92
N LEU A 395 -6.18 6.34 18.84
CA LEU A 395 -6.42 5.23 19.77
C LEU A 395 -7.90 4.83 19.74
N GLY A 396 -8.18 3.58 19.35
CA GLY A 396 -9.54 3.05 19.33
C GLY A 396 -10.00 2.50 20.68
N THR A 397 -11.31 2.56 20.95
CA THR A 397 -11.92 1.90 22.12
C THR A 397 -11.90 0.37 21.97
N MET A 398 -12.10 -0.36 23.07
CA MET A 398 -12.30 -1.81 23.06
C MET A 398 -13.74 -2.16 22.64
N PRO A 399 -14.02 -3.40 22.18
CA PRO A 399 -15.38 -3.81 21.85
C PRO A 399 -16.30 -3.72 23.07
N GLN A 400 -17.41 -2.99 22.93
CA GLN A 400 -18.29 -2.70 24.08
C GLN A 400 -18.90 -3.98 24.67
N GLU A 401 -19.21 -4.97 23.84
CA GLU A 401 -19.76 -6.26 24.27
C GLU A 401 -18.81 -7.02 25.20
N TRP A 402 -17.49 -6.79 25.06
CA TRP A 402 -16.49 -7.31 25.97
C TRP A 402 -16.31 -6.46 27.22
N VAL A 403 -16.30 -5.14 27.06
CA VAL A 403 -16.10 -4.19 28.17
C VAL A 403 -17.11 -4.39 29.29
N VAL A 404 -18.38 -4.65 28.95
CA VAL A 404 -19.45 -4.83 29.94
C VAL A 404 -19.36 -6.14 30.73
N THR A 405 -18.45 -7.05 30.37
CA THR A 405 -18.32 -8.36 31.02
C THR A 405 -17.51 -8.32 32.33
N ASP A 406 -16.60 -7.35 32.50
CA ASP A 406 -15.78 -7.21 33.70
C ASP A 406 -15.41 -5.73 33.98
N ALA A 407 -15.53 -5.33 35.24
CA ALA A 407 -15.32 -3.94 35.67
C ALA A 407 -13.89 -3.42 35.42
N GLY A 408 -12.90 -4.31 35.30
CA GLY A 408 -11.53 -3.99 34.91
C GLY A 408 -11.43 -3.44 33.49
N TYR A 409 -12.20 -3.99 32.54
CA TYR A 409 -12.27 -3.42 31.19
C TYR A 409 -12.90 -2.05 31.19
N GLN A 410 -13.95 -1.84 32.00
CA GLN A 410 -14.57 -0.52 32.12
C GLN A 410 -13.58 0.55 32.63
N ILE A 411 -12.74 0.23 33.62
CA ILE A 411 -11.73 1.15 34.16
C ILE A 411 -10.72 1.59 33.08
N VAL A 412 -10.25 0.65 32.25
CA VAL A 412 -9.32 0.97 31.16
C VAL A 412 -10.05 1.68 30.01
N GLN A 413 -11.29 1.28 29.71
CA GLN A 413 -12.13 1.91 28.69
C GLN A 413 -12.42 3.39 29.01
N ASP A 414 -12.72 3.70 30.27
CA ASP A 414 -12.95 5.08 30.72
C ASP A 414 -11.72 5.96 30.56
N GLN A 415 -10.53 5.39 30.78
CA GLN A 415 -9.26 6.07 30.54
C GLN A 415 -8.98 6.29 29.04
N ILE A 416 -9.33 5.33 28.18
CA ILE A 416 -9.25 5.50 26.73
C ILE A 416 -10.20 6.62 26.28
N LEU A 417 -11.43 6.66 26.81
CA LEU A 417 -12.41 7.70 26.47
C LEU A 417 -11.94 9.11 26.89
N ALA A 418 -11.08 9.22 27.90
CA ALA A 418 -10.50 10.48 28.36
C ALA A 418 -9.13 10.80 27.72
N ILE A 419 -8.67 10.01 26.74
CA ILE A 419 -7.28 10.09 26.26
C ILE A 419 -6.96 11.41 25.55
N GLU A 420 -7.90 11.95 24.76
CA GLU A 420 -7.69 13.20 24.00
C GLU A 420 -7.47 14.41 24.92
N ASP A 421 -8.14 14.43 26.07
CA ASP A 421 -8.02 15.51 27.06
C ASP A 421 -6.73 15.42 27.87
N THR A 422 -6.06 14.26 27.84
CA THR A 422 -4.95 13.96 28.76
C THR A 422 -3.63 13.72 28.05
N VAL A 423 -3.63 13.28 26.80
CA VAL A 423 -2.41 12.97 26.04
C VAL A 423 -2.35 13.86 24.80
N PRO A 424 -1.40 14.82 24.74
CA PRO A 424 -1.29 15.76 23.63
C PRO A 424 -1.26 15.06 22.27
N ASN A 425 -1.87 15.68 21.26
CA ASN A 425 -1.87 15.22 19.89
C ASN A 425 -2.34 13.76 19.72
N THR A 426 -3.33 13.37 20.53
CA THR A 426 -3.96 12.05 20.49
C THR A 426 -5.42 12.21 20.12
N ILE A 427 -5.93 11.29 19.31
CA ILE A 427 -7.30 11.28 18.81
C ILE A 427 -7.97 9.97 19.24
N LEU A 428 -9.10 10.07 19.92
CA LEU A 428 -9.95 8.96 20.30
C LEU A 428 -10.79 8.56 19.10
N ILE A 429 -10.77 7.27 18.79
CA ILE A 429 -11.70 6.68 17.85
C ILE A 429 -12.73 5.88 18.65
N ASP A 430 -13.95 6.40 18.78
CA ASP A 430 -15.03 5.66 19.41
C ASP A 430 -15.50 4.54 18.48
N LEU A 431 -15.31 3.30 18.93
CA LEU A 431 -15.62 2.07 18.23
C LEU A 431 -16.63 1.21 19.01
N ARG A 432 -17.21 1.75 20.11
CA ARG A 432 -18.12 1.00 20.99
C ARG A 432 -19.42 0.58 20.32
N ASP A 433 -19.78 1.21 19.21
CA ASP A 433 -20.93 0.86 18.37
C ASP A 433 -20.63 -0.29 17.40
N LEU A 434 -19.37 -0.68 17.24
CA LEU A 434 -18.99 -1.76 16.33
C LEU A 434 -19.15 -3.12 17.01
N PRO A 435 -19.79 -4.10 16.35
CA PRO A 435 -20.00 -5.41 16.92
C PRO A 435 -18.69 -6.19 17.06
N SER A 436 -18.62 -7.02 18.10
CA SER A 436 -17.58 -8.03 18.21
C SER A 436 -17.82 -9.20 17.25
N GLU A 437 -16.87 -10.11 17.19
CA GLU A 437 -17.08 -11.42 16.58
C GLU A 437 -18.11 -12.21 17.41
N PRO A 438 -19.20 -12.73 16.81
CA PRO A 438 -20.26 -13.43 17.54
C PRO A 438 -19.81 -14.63 18.36
N THR A 439 -18.71 -15.29 17.98
CA THR A 439 -18.16 -16.45 18.70
C THR A 439 -17.11 -16.09 19.74
N GLU A 440 -16.60 -14.87 19.75
CA GLU A 440 -15.57 -14.41 20.69
C GLU A 440 -15.64 -12.87 20.88
N LEU A 441 -16.32 -12.45 21.94
CA LEU A 441 -16.67 -11.04 22.13
C LEU A 441 -15.48 -10.09 22.32
N ILE A 442 -14.28 -10.60 22.67
CA ILE A 442 -13.08 -9.76 22.89
C ILE A 442 -12.52 -9.14 21.61
N HIS A 443 -12.82 -9.69 20.43
CA HIS A 443 -12.31 -9.16 19.16
C HIS A 443 -13.42 -8.55 18.31
N TYR A 444 -13.09 -7.51 17.56
CA TYR A 444 -13.96 -7.00 16.50
C TYR A 444 -14.15 -8.05 15.39
N SER A 445 -15.36 -8.11 14.82
CA SER A 445 -15.61 -8.88 13.59
C SER A 445 -14.80 -8.32 12.41
N ALA A 446 -14.64 -9.10 11.34
CA ALA A 446 -13.97 -8.62 10.11
C ALA A 446 -14.70 -7.43 9.46
N ALA A 447 -16.01 -7.29 9.63
CA ALA A 447 -16.75 -6.11 9.15
C ALA A 447 -16.41 -4.87 10.00
N SER A 448 -16.42 -5.03 11.33
CA SER A 448 -16.04 -3.99 12.29
C SER A 448 -14.59 -3.54 12.10
N ALA A 449 -13.67 -4.47 11.83
CA ALA A 449 -12.28 -4.21 11.49
C ALA A 449 -12.12 -3.16 10.38
N ARG A 450 -12.84 -3.36 9.27
CA ARG A 450 -12.78 -2.46 8.12
C ARG A 450 -13.29 -1.07 8.48
N ILE A 451 -14.43 -1.01 9.17
CA ILE A 451 -15.03 0.27 9.62
C ILE A 451 -14.10 0.99 10.58
N ALA A 452 -13.55 0.29 11.58
CA ALA A 452 -12.59 0.84 12.52
C ALA A 452 -11.37 1.39 11.79
N GLY A 453 -10.77 0.64 10.87
CA GLY A 453 -9.63 1.10 10.07
C GLY A 453 -9.97 2.34 9.24
N THR A 454 -11.14 2.40 8.62
CA THR A 454 -11.63 3.60 7.93
C THR A 454 -11.78 4.79 8.88
N ARG A 455 -12.31 4.61 10.10
CA ARG A 455 -12.42 5.70 11.09
C ARG A 455 -11.05 6.23 11.53
N HIS A 456 -10.09 5.34 11.78
CA HIS A 456 -8.70 5.71 12.06
C HIS A 456 -8.07 6.51 10.90
N GLY A 457 -8.17 6.01 9.67
CA GLY A 457 -7.62 6.72 8.50
C GLY A 457 -8.30 8.07 8.24
N ALA A 458 -9.60 8.18 8.49
CA ALA A 458 -10.34 9.44 8.35
C ALA A 458 -9.88 10.47 9.40
N ALA A 459 -9.81 10.07 10.68
CA ALA A 459 -9.35 10.93 11.76
C ALA A 459 -7.90 11.40 11.54
N LEU A 460 -7.03 10.49 11.12
CA LEU A 460 -5.67 10.81 10.72
C LEU A 460 -5.64 11.85 9.61
N SER A 461 -6.46 11.69 8.56
CA SER A 461 -6.52 12.63 7.44
C SER A 461 -6.99 14.02 7.88
N LEU A 462 -8.03 14.08 8.72
CA LEU A 462 -8.62 15.32 9.22
C LEU A 462 -7.65 16.12 10.09
N TYR A 463 -6.83 15.45 10.91
CA TYR A 463 -5.78 16.12 11.68
C TYR A 463 -4.87 16.98 10.79
N TRP A 464 -4.53 16.49 9.60
CA TRP A 464 -3.66 17.19 8.66
C TRP A 464 -4.35 18.29 7.83
N GLU A 465 -5.64 18.53 8.03
CA GLU A 465 -6.33 19.71 7.49
C GLU A 465 -6.05 20.95 8.37
N ASP A 466 -6.02 20.78 9.69
CA ASP A 466 -5.67 21.84 10.64
C ASP A 466 -4.98 21.29 11.92
N PRO A 467 -3.66 21.01 11.84
CA PRO A 467 -2.91 20.48 12.99
C PRO A 467 -2.88 21.43 14.19
N GLY A 468 -3.04 22.75 13.96
CA GLY A 468 -2.96 23.79 14.99
C GLY A 468 -4.23 23.94 15.81
N ASN A 469 -5.40 23.70 15.21
CA ASN A 469 -6.70 23.84 15.87
C ASN A 469 -7.46 22.53 16.08
N PHE A 470 -6.82 21.37 15.82
CA PHE A 470 -7.45 20.07 16.07
C PHE A 470 -7.94 19.90 17.53
N THR A 471 -7.35 20.65 18.47
CA THR A 471 -7.77 20.67 19.88
C THR A 471 -9.13 21.34 20.16
N LEU A 472 -9.78 22.00 19.19
CA LEU A 472 -10.99 22.81 19.45
C LEU A 472 -12.19 22.54 18.52
N LEU A 473 -11.99 22.05 17.30
CA LEU A 473 -13.06 22.03 16.28
C LEU A 473 -13.74 20.68 16.00
N GLN A 474 -13.20 19.54 16.48
CA GLN A 474 -13.78 18.21 16.17
C GLN A 474 -14.13 17.35 17.39
N ARG A 475 -14.12 17.92 18.61
CA ARG A 475 -14.54 17.26 19.86
C ARG A 475 -16.02 16.82 19.91
N SER A 476 -16.82 17.17 18.90
CA SER A 476 -18.19 16.68 18.78
C SER A 476 -18.23 15.49 17.83
N THR A 477 -18.45 14.31 18.40
CA THR A 477 -19.24 13.12 18.00
C THR A 477 -20.00 13.05 16.65
N ALA A 478 -20.00 14.07 15.78
CA ALA A 478 -20.75 14.16 14.55
C ALA A 478 -20.01 13.67 13.29
N ILE A 479 -18.67 13.59 13.29
CA ILE A 479 -17.92 13.30 12.04
C ILE A 479 -17.77 11.79 11.75
N LEU A 480 -17.97 10.90 12.72
CA LEU A 480 -17.71 9.46 12.55
C LEU A 480 -18.94 8.55 12.46
N LYS A 481 -20.16 9.07 12.71
CA LYS A 481 -21.40 8.35 12.37
C LYS A 481 -21.75 8.45 10.88
N ASP A 482 -21.42 9.59 10.25
CA ASP A 482 -21.85 9.95 8.89
C ASP A 482 -21.05 9.23 7.78
N THR A 483 -19.86 8.68 8.07
CA THR A 483 -19.09 7.92 7.07
C THR A 483 -19.68 6.54 6.75
N SER A 484 -20.67 6.07 7.52
CA SER A 484 -21.42 4.85 7.19
C SER A 484 -22.56 5.06 6.18
N GLU A 485 -22.97 6.31 5.92
CA GLU A 485 -24.06 6.63 4.99
C GLU A 485 -23.59 6.94 3.55
N THR A 486 -22.28 6.85 3.25
CA THR A 486 -21.73 7.10 1.91
C THR A 486 -21.24 5.85 1.17
N LEU A 487 -21.88 4.71 1.40
CA LEU A 487 -22.07 3.69 0.35
C LEU A 487 -23.13 4.20 -0.64
N PRO A 488 -23.00 3.94 -1.95
CA PRO A 488 -23.45 4.85 -3.01
C PRO A 488 -24.94 5.19 -2.99
N ALA A 489 -25.22 6.46 -3.31
CA ALA A 489 -26.52 7.06 -3.55
C ALA A 489 -27.52 6.14 -4.26
N ALA A 490 -28.52 5.65 -3.51
CA ALA A 490 -29.71 5.00 -4.05
C ALA A 490 -31.00 5.40 -3.30
N ILE A 491 -30.98 6.52 -2.56
CA ILE A 491 -32.18 7.07 -1.88
C ILE A 491 -32.69 8.35 -2.58
N GLY A 492 -31.88 8.99 -3.43
CA GLY A 492 -32.30 10.15 -4.23
C GLY A 492 -33.30 9.85 -5.35
N ASP A 493 -33.50 8.56 -5.69
CA ASP A 493 -34.36 8.12 -6.80
C ASP A 493 -35.63 7.39 -6.33
N ILE A 494 -35.99 7.48 -5.04
CA ILE A 494 -37.32 7.03 -4.61
C ILE A 494 -38.31 8.11 -5.06
N GLU A 495 -38.97 7.88 -6.20
CA GLU A 495 -40.17 8.63 -6.52
C GLU A 495 -41.16 8.52 -5.33
N PRO A 496 -41.84 9.61 -4.93
CA PRO A 496 -42.80 9.60 -3.82
C PRO A 496 -43.99 8.64 -4.00
N SER A 497 -44.09 7.97 -5.14
CA SER A 497 -45.16 7.06 -5.56
C SER A 497 -45.06 5.68 -4.86
N GLY A 498 -45.07 5.68 -3.53
CA GLY A 498 -45.07 4.45 -2.74
C GLY A 498 -45.11 4.62 -1.23
N LEU A 499 -45.01 5.84 -0.71
CA LEU A 499 -45.10 6.10 0.72
C LEU A 499 -46.56 6.10 1.18
N THR A 500 -46.82 5.45 2.31
CA THR A 500 -48.08 5.64 3.03
C THR A 500 -48.19 7.09 3.53
N GLU A 501 -49.40 7.60 3.75
CA GLU A 501 -49.60 8.95 4.28
C GLU A 501 -48.83 9.20 5.59
N GLU A 502 -48.67 8.16 6.42
CA GLU A 502 -47.89 8.24 7.66
C GLU A 502 -46.39 8.40 7.40
N GLN A 503 -45.83 7.65 6.44
CA GLN A 503 -44.42 7.77 6.05
C GLN A 503 -44.14 9.12 5.38
N GLN A 504 -45.07 9.62 4.57
CA GLN A 504 -44.96 10.93 3.95
C GLN A 504 -45.04 12.06 5.00
N ALA A 505 -45.87 11.91 6.04
CA ALA A 505 -45.97 12.87 7.13
C ALA A 505 -44.68 12.94 7.98
N VAL A 506 -44.06 11.78 8.25
CA VAL A 506 -42.76 11.72 8.95
C VAL A 506 -41.65 12.34 8.11
N LEU A 507 -41.59 12.02 6.81
CA LEU A 507 -40.62 12.62 5.90
C LEU A 507 -40.76 14.15 5.85
N ASN A 508 -42.00 14.65 5.77
CA ASN A 508 -42.29 16.08 5.77
C ASN A 508 -41.97 16.75 7.13
N GLN A 509 -42.09 16.04 8.25
CA GLN A 509 -41.66 16.57 9.55
C GLN A 509 -40.14 16.67 9.67
N VAL A 510 -39.41 15.68 9.17
CA VAL A 510 -37.94 15.68 9.18
C VAL A 510 -37.38 16.76 8.26
N LEU A 511 -37.98 16.97 7.08
CA LEU A 511 -37.55 17.98 6.11
C LEU A 511 -37.85 19.43 6.54
N ASN A 512 -38.78 19.66 7.47
CA ASN A 512 -39.15 20.98 7.97
C ASN A 512 -38.37 21.43 9.22
N ILE A 513 -37.36 20.66 9.67
CA ILE A 513 -36.46 21.09 10.74
C ILE A 513 -35.36 21.98 10.12
N PRO A 514 -35.15 23.22 10.62
CA PRO A 514 -34.14 24.14 10.09
C PRO A 514 -32.75 23.51 10.05
N ARG A 515 -32.02 23.74 8.97
CA ARG A 515 -30.63 23.30 8.81
C ARG A 515 -29.71 24.14 9.72
N ALA A 516 -28.56 23.56 10.09
CA ALA A 516 -27.63 24.14 11.05
C ALA A 516 -26.89 25.39 10.52
N ASP A 517 -27.08 25.74 9.25
CA ASP A 517 -26.54 26.93 8.58
C ASP A 517 -27.43 28.17 8.69
N GLU A 518 -28.62 28.07 9.28
CA GLU A 518 -29.40 29.25 9.67
C GLU A 518 -28.83 29.86 10.97
N GLU A 519 -28.29 31.09 10.85
CA GLU A 519 -27.66 31.86 11.94
C GLU A 519 -28.45 31.77 13.26
N LEU A 520 -27.90 31.06 14.24
CA LEU A 520 -28.43 31.02 15.59
C LEU A 520 -27.31 31.27 16.60
N GLU A 521 -27.64 32.10 17.61
CA GLU A 521 -26.80 32.47 18.75
C GLU A 521 -26.08 31.26 19.38
N PRO A 522 -24.82 31.43 19.83
CA PRO A 522 -24.01 30.35 20.41
C PRO A 522 -24.73 29.69 21.60
N GLY A 523 -25.16 28.44 21.43
CA GLY A 523 -25.89 27.64 22.43
C GLY A 523 -27.26 27.13 21.97
N GLY A 524 -27.88 27.76 20.97
CA GLY A 524 -29.17 27.32 20.41
C GLY A 524 -29.06 26.05 19.54
N ALA A 525 -27.97 25.91 18.80
CA ALA A 525 -27.75 24.80 17.87
C ALA A 525 -27.61 23.45 18.60
N VAL A 526 -26.82 23.40 19.68
CA VAL A 526 -26.59 22.16 20.46
C VAL A 526 -27.89 21.63 21.08
N ARG A 527 -28.74 22.53 21.58
CA ARG A 527 -30.02 22.14 22.20
C ARG A 527 -31.00 21.55 21.18
N LYS A 528 -31.06 22.10 19.96
CA LYS A 528 -31.94 21.61 18.89
C LYS A 528 -31.45 20.31 18.25
N VAL A 529 -30.14 20.12 18.12
CA VAL A 529 -29.56 18.84 17.67
C VAL A 529 -29.86 17.71 18.67
N ASN A 530 -29.73 17.98 19.97
CA ASN A 530 -30.07 17.01 21.00
C ASN A 530 -31.58 16.67 21.01
N GLN A 531 -32.45 17.65 20.76
CA GLN A 531 -33.90 17.40 20.60
C GLN A 531 -34.22 16.57 19.35
N ARG A 532 -33.51 16.81 18.23
CA ARG A 532 -33.66 16.02 17.00
C ARG A 532 -33.26 14.56 17.23
N ASN A 533 -32.13 14.32 17.88
CA ASN A 533 -31.65 12.97 18.16
C ASN A 533 -32.57 12.24 19.14
N GLN A 534 -33.03 12.93 20.20
CA GLN A 534 -33.99 12.37 21.14
C GLN A 534 -35.32 11.99 20.46
N PHE A 535 -35.82 12.83 19.54
CA PHE A 535 -37.06 12.53 18.79
C PHE A 535 -36.91 11.33 17.86
N ILE A 536 -35.75 11.19 17.19
CA ILE A 536 -35.44 10.04 16.32
C ILE A 536 -35.36 8.76 17.16
N ASP A 537 -34.65 8.79 18.29
CA ASP A 537 -34.51 7.64 19.18
C ASP A 537 -35.87 7.21 19.77
N GLU A 538 -36.71 8.15 20.22
CA GLU A 538 -38.05 7.88 20.73
C GLU A 538 -38.99 7.31 19.65
N THR A 539 -38.85 7.76 18.40
CA THR A 539 -39.66 7.28 17.27
C THR A 539 -39.25 5.86 16.85
N ILE A 540 -37.95 5.55 16.89
CA ILE A 540 -37.44 4.20 16.60
C ILE A 540 -37.84 3.24 17.72
N GLN A 541 -37.66 3.61 18.99
CA GLN A 541 -38.04 2.79 20.14
C GLN A 541 -39.55 2.44 20.15
N LYS A 542 -40.41 3.39 19.76
CA LYS A 542 -41.87 3.16 19.66
C LYS A 542 -42.30 2.27 18.49
N LYS A 543 -41.46 2.07 17.47
CA LYS A 543 -41.77 1.20 16.32
C LYS A 543 -41.12 -0.18 16.41
N VAL A 544 -40.15 -0.35 17.31
CA VAL A 544 -39.50 -1.64 17.62
C VAL A 544 -40.17 -2.36 18.81
N SER A 545 -41.05 -1.67 19.55
CA SER A 545 -42.00 -2.25 20.52
C SER A 545 -43.39 -2.36 19.91
#